data_AF-A0A535FGN7-F1
#
_entry.id   AF-A0A535FGN7-F1
#
_cell.length_a   1.000
_cell.length_b   1.000
_cell.length_c   1.000
_cell.angle_alpha   90.00
_cell.angle_beta   90.00
_cell.angle_gamma   90.00
#
_symmetry.space_group_name_H-M   'P 1'
#
loop_
_entity.id
_entity.type
_entity.pdbx_description
1 polymer ?
#
loop_
_entity_poly.entity_id
_entity_poly.type
_entity_poly.pdbx_seq_one_letter_code
_entity_poly.pdbx_strand_id
1 'polypeptide(L)'
;MGILERIHEAQLHREVYIATLKSLLQEKASKRQLAEQIGITQQYLSYLLNAQTDDPYSFRIPSPKVAEKIANALPLESEQREHLLKHMYLARDGTSQITSTLRSELLAHPLEDVLKELRDAHQEANFATDPQIARIKYLVIRDTCKMLLEHAVLYTYPLNTVEVCLLLHDAQCILNRTADALYHAKLARAVIDSLSYNKADDKERLCSYQIQILRAEARAYCDLRLYREAYETCLQAETSDAMRYQAEDCRPQLYRDKLQALCRKSRFALSEAEGLVARVRTICDGANNELAPRWLFMADQYLARAYLNHYNLKKAKRLLSAILTQMDAIPHLGPLHQTMFLKTYARFRWLEGDSAEWEYFLRCALTSAMDAGLTHQISDIKQTYGLTIAPLLQELEATKR
;
A
#
# COMPACT_ATOMS: atom_id res chain seq x y z
N MET A 1 7.90 18.26 18.57
CA MET A 1 8.07 17.06 17.74
C MET A 1 6.80 16.25 17.87
N GLY A 2 5.97 16.25 16.82
CA GLY A 2 4.66 15.61 16.81
C GLY A 2 4.76 14.08 16.71
N ILE A 3 3.64 13.38 16.91
CA ILE A 3 3.59 11.91 16.91
C ILE A 3 4.12 11.29 15.61
N LEU A 4 3.80 11.87 14.45
CA LEU A 4 4.26 11.36 13.16
C LEU A 4 5.78 11.47 13.00
N GLU A 5 6.38 12.56 13.47
CA GLU A 5 7.83 12.77 13.44
C GLU A 5 8.55 11.75 14.34
N ARG A 6 8.00 11.46 15.51
CA ARG A 6 8.52 10.42 16.43
C ARG A 6 8.43 9.02 15.84
N ILE A 7 7.29 8.67 15.23
CA ILE A 7 7.12 7.38 14.55
C ILE A 7 8.07 7.28 13.36
N HIS A 8 8.23 8.37 12.61
CA HIS A 8 9.18 8.46 11.51
C HIS A 8 10.62 8.22 11.98
N GLU A 9 11.07 8.91 13.02
CA GLU A 9 12.41 8.74 13.60
C GLU A 9 12.64 7.31 14.11
N ALA A 10 11.67 6.72 14.80
CA ALA A 10 11.73 5.32 15.23
C ALA A 10 11.86 4.35 14.04
N GLN A 11 11.14 4.64 12.95
CA GLN A 11 11.21 3.85 11.72
C GLN A 11 12.57 4.01 11.00
N LEU A 12 13.18 5.19 11.02
CA LEU A 12 14.54 5.41 10.49
C LEU A 12 15.58 4.60 11.27
N HIS A 13 15.55 4.66 12.60
CA HIS A 13 16.44 3.84 13.44
C HIS A 13 16.25 2.35 13.20
N ARG A 14 15.00 1.94 12.92
CA ARG A 14 14.69 0.58 12.55
C ARG A 14 15.30 0.16 11.23
N GLU A 15 15.21 1.00 10.20
CA GLU A 15 15.83 0.72 8.91
C GLU A 15 17.34 0.61 9.01
N VAL A 16 17.98 1.49 9.79
CA VAL A 16 19.43 1.44 10.04
C VAL A 16 19.84 0.11 10.68
N TYR A 17 19.26 -0.28 11.82
CA TYR A 17 19.69 -1.52 12.46
C TYR A 17 19.41 -2.75 11.58
N ILE A 18 18.30 -2.79 10.85
CA ILE A 18 17.98 -3.90 9.95
C ILE A 18 19.01 -3.98 8.82
N ALA A 19 19.39 -2.85 8.22
CA ALA A 19 20.41 -2.80 7.17
C ALA A 19 21.77 -3.30 7.69
N THR A 20 22.18 -2.82 8.87
CA THR A 20 23.43 -3.29 9.53
C THR A 20 23.40 -4.79 9.77
N LEU A 21 22.31 -5.32 10.33
CA LEU A 21 22.20 -6.77 10.58
C LEU A 21 22.17 -7.58 9.27
N LYS A 22 21.51 -7.10 8.22
CA LYS A 22 21.51 -7.76 6.91
C LYS A 22 22.90 -7.79 6.28
N SER A 23 23.65 -6.70 6.40
CA SER A 23 25.04 -6.60 5.92
C SER A 23 25.97 -7.59 6.64
N LEU A 24 25.73 -7.86 7.93
CA LEU A 24 26.53 -8.81 8.71
C LEU A 24 26.07 -10.28 8.53
N LEU A 25 24.84 -10.52 8.08
CA LEU A 25 24.22 -11.85 8.00
C LEU A 25 23.99 -12.33 6.57
N GLN A 26 24.95 -12.07 5.67
CA GLN A 26 24.81 -12.31 4.24
C GLN A 26 24.72 -13.80 3.88
N GLU A 27 25.41 -14.67 4.63
CA GLU A 27 25.39 -16.11 4.38
C GLU A 27 24.20 -16.79 5.08
N LYS A 28 23.50 -17.73 4.42
CA LYS A 28 22.38 -18.46 5.07
C LYS A 28 22.80 -19.20 6.35
N ALA A 29 24.05 -19.68 6.41
CA ALA A 29 24.62 -20.31 7.60
C ALA A 29 24.73 -19.33 8.78
N SER A 30 25.08 -18.07 8.52
CA SER A 30 25.25 -17.02 9.54
C SER A 30 23.97 -16.68 10.29
N LYS A 31 22.80 -16.69 9.62
CA LYS A 31 21.50 -16.43 10.28
C LYS A 31 21.11 -17.54 11.24
N ARG A 32 21.34 -18.79 10.85
CA ARG A 32 21.03 -19.96 11.70
C ARG A 32 21.97 -20.00 12.90
N GLN A 33 23.28 -19.82 12.65
CA GLN A 33 24.30 -19.77 13.71
C GLN A 33 24.03 -18.64 14.71
N LEU A 34 23.74 -17.42 14.23
CA LEU A 34 23.41 -16.30 15.11
C LEU A 34 22.17 -16.61 15.95
N ALA A 35 21.09 -17.13 15.34
CA ALA A 35 19.87 -17.46 16.05
C ALA A 35 20.09 -18.51 17.15
N GLU A 36 20.85 -19.57 16.84
CA GLU A 36 21.27 -20.60 17.80
C GLU A 36 22.12 -19.99 18.93
N GLN A 37 23.10 -19.15 18.61
CA GLN A 37 24.01 -18.51 19.57
C GLN A 37 23.28 -17.59 20.57
N ILE A 38 22.29 -16.83 20.13
CA ILE A 38 21.53 -15.90 21.00
C ILE A 38 20.30 -16.57 21.65
N GLY A 39 20.00 -17.81 21.29
CA GLY A 39 18.90 -18.60 21.84
C GLY A 39 17.52 -18.13 21.39
N ILE A 40 17.36 -17.84 20.10
CA ILE A 40 16.07 -17.55 19.45
C ILE A 40 15.87 -18.47 18.25
N THR A 41 14.64 -18.55 17.73
CA THR A 41 14.41 -19.29 16.49
C THR A 41 14.91 -18.51 15.28
N GLN A 42 15.39 -19.21 14.24
CA GLN A 42 15.74 -18.60 12.95
C GLN A 42 14.56 -17.81 12.36
N GLN A 43 13.34 -18.29 12.60
CA GLN A 43 12.10 -17.63 12.20
C GLN A 43 11.89 -16.30 12.94
N TYR A 44 12.14 -16.25 14.25
CA TYR A 44 12.09 -15.01 15.02
C TYR A 44 13.10 -13.98 14.50
N LEU A 45 14.35 -14.40 14.25
CA LEU A 45 15.37 -13.52 13.66
C LEU A 45 14.92 -13.02 12.27
N SER A 46 14.30 -13.88 11.47
CA SER A 46 13.77 -13.50 10.16
C SER A 46 12.66 -12.45 10.27
N TYR A 47 11.81 -12.51 11.31
CA TYR A 47 10.82 -11.46 11.57
C TYR A 47 11.46 -10.12 11.97
N LEU A 48 12.52 -10.14 12.77
CA LEU A 48 13.26 -8.91 13.12
C LEU A 48 13.85 -8.22 11.88
N LEU A 49 14.33 -9.01 10.91
CA LEU A 49 15.02 -8.52 9.71
C LEU A 49 14.08 -8.22 8.53
N ASN A 50 12.89 -8.81 8.51
CA ASN A 50 11.94 -8.68 7.41
C ASN A 50 10.69 -7.91 7.87
N ALA A 51 10.78 -6.58 7.83
CA ALA A 51 9.70 -5.65 8.13
C ALA A 51 8.45 -5.78 7.21
N GLN A 52 8.53 -6.60 6.17
CA GLN A 52 7.56 -6.71 5.06
C GLN A 52 6.96 -8.12 4.91
N THR A 53 7.13 -9.03 5.88
CA THR A 53 6.50 -10.36 5.75
C THR A 53 4.99 -10.27 6.01
N ASP A 54 4.21 -11.02 5.23
CA ASP A 54 2.74 -11.18 5.30
C ASP A 54 2.23 -11.68 6.66
N ASP A 55 3.13 -11.92 7.61
CA ASP A 55 2.82 -12.31 8.96
C ASP A 55 2.39 -11.07 9.77
N PRO A 56 1.14 -11.01 10.29
CA PRO A 56 0.66 -9.90 11.13
C PRO A 56 1.53 -9.70 12.39
N TYR A 57 2.33 -10.69 12.79
CA TYR A 57 3.28 -10.65 13.90
C TYR A 57 4.73 -10.32 13.51
N SER A 58 5.02 -10.01 12.24
CA SER A 58 6.37 -9.72 11.73
C SER A 58 6.93 -8.35 12.14
N PHE A 59 6.14 -7.50 12.79
CA PHE A 59 6.59 -6.18 13.25
C PHE A 59 7.27 -6.26 14.63
N ARG A 60 8.19 -7.21 14.81
CA ARG A 60 8.89 -7.37 16.09
C ARG A 60 10.10 -6.46 16.12
N ILE A 61 10.13 -5.60 17.13
CA ILE A 61 11.33 -4.90 17.57
C ILE A 61 11.96 -5.78 18.66
N PRO A 62 13.28 -6.01 18.66
CA PRO A 62 13.89 -6.88 19.66
C PRO A 62 13.61 -6.36 21.09
N SER A 63 13.44 -7.30 22.04
CA SER A 63 13.48 -6.94 23.46
C SER A 63 14.87 -6.47 23.85
N PRO A 64 15.06 -5.71 24.94
CA PRO A 64 16.38 -5.20 25.29
C PRO A 64 17.39 -6.32 25.46
N LYS A 65 16.96 -7.38 26.16
CA LYS A 65 17.73 -8.62 26.32
C LYS A 65 18.10 -9.28 24.98
N VAL A 66 17.20 -9.25 23.99
CA VAL A 66 17.49 -9.81 22.66
C VAL A 66 18.41 -8.88 21.87
N ALA A 67 18.24 -7.56 21.96
CA ALA A 67 19.08 -6.57 21.31
C ALA A 67 20.54 -6.65 21.79
N GLU A 68 20.76 -6.74 23.10
CA GLU A 68 22.09 -6.94 23.70
C GLU A 68 22.73 -8.25 23.22
N LYS A 69 21.96 -9.34 23.23
CA LYS A 69 22.46 -10.64 22.75
C LYS A 69 22.85 -10.58 21.27
N ILE A 70 22.05 -9.92 20.42
CA ILE A 70 22.37 -9.72 19.00
C ILE A 70 23.65 -8.91 18.86
N ALA A 71 23.74 -7.76 19.52
CA ALA A 71 24.91 -6.88 19.42
C ALA A 71 26.20 -7.56 19.90
N ASN A 72 26.13 -8.33 20.99
CA ASN A 72 27.28 -9.05 21.56
C ASN A 72 27.70 -10.28 20.75
N ALA A 73 26.79 -10.90 20.00
CA ALA A 73 27.09 -12.08 19.20
C ALA A 73 27.73 -11.75 17.84
N LEU A 74 27.64 -10.50 17.39
CA LEU A 74 28.20 -10.06 16.11
C LEU A 74 29.68 -9.67 16.25
N PRO A 75 30.51 -9.94 15.21
CA PRO A 75 31.93 -9.59 15.20
C PRO A 75 32.13 -8.09 14.91
N LEU A 76 31.61 -7.24 15.80
CA LEU A 76 31.69 -5.79 15.71
C LEU A 76 32.66 -5.22 16.75
N GLU A 77 33.35 -4.15 16.38
CA GLU A 77 34.11 -3.32 17.32
C GLU A 77 33.17 -2.69 18.36
N SER A 78 33.72 -2.32 19.53
CA SER A 78 32.92 -1.81 20.65
C SER A 78 32.03 -0.62 20.27
N GLU A 79 32.57 0.35 19.52
CA GLU A 79 31.83 1.54 19.09
C GLU A 79 30.68 1.18 18.11
N GLN A 80 30.93 0.30 17.15
CA GLN A 80 29.91 -0.17 16.21
C GLN A 80 28.81 -0.97 16.91
N ARG A 81 29.19 -1.76 17.92
CA ARG A 81 28.25 -2.51 18.76
C ARG A 81 27.34 -1.57 19.54
N GLU A 82 27.90 -0.51 20.15
CA GLU A 82 27.14 0.51 20.86
C GLU A 82 26.19 1.26 19.92
N HIS A 83 26.63 1.64 18.73
CA HIS A 83 25.78 2.30 17.74
C HIS A 83 24.62 1.40 17.27
N LEU A 84 24.90 0.13 16.98
CA LEU A 84 23.87 -0.84 16.60
C LEU A 84 22.85 -1.04 17.74
N LEU A 85 23.32 -1.17 18.97
CA LEU A 85 22.47 -1.31 20.14
C LEU A 85 21.62 -0.05 20.38
N LYS A 86 22.21 1.14 20.23
CA LYS A 86 21.53 2.44 20.31
C LYS A 86 20.38 2.51 19.29
N HIS A 87 20.60 2.12 18.03
CA HIS A 87 19.53 2.11 17.03
C HIS A 87 18.41 1.12 17.36
N MET A 88 18.72 -0.07 17.87
CA MET A 88 17.69 -1.02 18.32
C MET A 88 16.89 -0.47 19.51
N TYR A 89 17.54 0.22 20.45
CA TYR A 89 16.87 0.87 21.57
C TYR A 89 16.03 2.06 21.14
N LEU A 90 16.54 2.98 20.33
CA LEU A 90 15.77 4.13 19.87
C LEU A 90 14.56 3.73 19.01
N ALA A 91 14.68 2.67 18.21
CA ALA A 91 13.53 2.09 17.51
C ALA A 91 12.46 1.58 18.48
N ARG A 92 12.87 0.91 19.57
CA ARG A 92 11.97 0.35 20.59
C ARG A 92 11.35 1.41 21.50
N ASP A 93 12.19 2.30 22.01
CA ASP A 93 11.84 3.36 22.94
C ASP A 93 10.93 4.35 22.24
N GLY A 94 11.18 4.64 20.96
CA GLY A 94 10.23 5.29 20.08
C GLY A 94 8.86 4.64 20.21
N THR A 95 8.70 3.36 19.83
CA THR A 95 7.40 2.67 19.90
C THR A 95 6.77 2.62 21.29
N SER A 96 7.58 2.44 22.34
CA SER A 96 7.08 2.34 23.73
C SER A 96 6.64 3.70 24.28
N GLN A 97 7.40 4.77 24.00
CA GLN A 97 7.09 6.14 24.39
C GLN A 97 5.91 6.69 23.60
N ILE A 98 5.72 6.29 22.34
CA ILE A 98 4.59 6.75 21.52
C ILE A 98 3.25 6.43 22.20
N THR A 99 3.10 5.35 22.98
CA THR A 99 1.82 5.07 23.67
C THR A 99 1.52 6.09 24.77
N SER A 100 2.53 6.46 25.58
CA SER A 100 2.39 7.52 26.59
C SER A 100 2.27 8.91 25.96
N THR A 101 3.00 9.15 24.87
CA THR A 101 2.99 10.42 24.15
C THR A 101 1.69 10.62 23.37
N LEU A 102 1.11 9.59 22.78
CA LEU A 102 -0.19 9.66 22.09
C LEU A 102 -1.29 10.12 23.04
N ARG A 103 -1.32 9.59 24.28
CA ARG A 103 -2.26 10.08 25.29
C ARG A 103 -2.01 11.53 25.66
N SER A 104 -0.74 11.93 25.82
CA SER A 104 -0.38 13.32 26.13
C SER A 104 -0.65 14.27 24.95
N GLU A 105 -0.46 13.83 23.72
CA GLU A 105 -0.68 14.63 22.51
C GLU A 105 -2.16 14.76 22.21
N LEU A 106 -2.98 13.72 22.38
CA LEU A 106 -4.44 13.84 22.27
C LEU A 106 -5.06 14.72 23.37
N LEU A 107 -4.35 14.94 24.48
CA LEU A 107 -4.71 15.93 25.51
C LEU A 107 -4.26 17.35 25.13
N ALA A 108 -3.16 17.49 24.38
CA ALA A 108 -2.56 18.77 24.00
C ALA A 108 -3.04 19.30 22.64
N HIS A 109 -3.45 18.41 21.74
CA HIS A 109 -3.87 18.66 20.37
C HIS A 109 -5.22 17.98 20.09
N PRO A 110 -6.16 18.66 19.42
CA PRO A 110 -7.37 18.03 18.91
C PRO A 110 -7.05 16.84 18.00
N LEU A 111 -7.84 15.76 18.13
CA LEU A 111 -7.74 14.59 17.25
C LEU A 111 -7.78 14.95 15.75
N GLU A 112 -8.49 16.02 15.39
CA GLU A 112 -8.61 16.48 14.00
C GLU A 112 -7.28 16.95 13.41
N ASP A 113 -6.38 17.52 14.22
CA ASP A 113 -5.06 17.96 13.75
C ASP A 113 -4.20 16.74 13.39
N VAL A 114 -4.23 15.70 14.24
CA VAL A 114 -3.54 14.42 13.96
C VAL A 114 -4.11 13.76 12.71
N LEU A 115 -5.44 13.76 12.52
CA LEU A 115 -6.07 13.23 11.32
C LEU A 115 -5.69 14.03 10.07
N LYS A 116 -5.57 15.35 10.18
CA LYS A 116 -5.09 16.19 9.09
C LYS A 116 -3.67 15.83 8.68
N GLU A 117 -2.75 15.71 9.65
CA GLU A 117 -1.37 15.31 9.32
C GLU A 117 -1.31 13.90 8.70
N LEU A 118 -2.18 12.98 9.14
CA LEU A 118 -2.31 11.66 8.52
C LEU A 118 -2.84 11.72 7.08
N ARG A 119 -3.81 12.60 6.80
CA ARG A 119 -4.30 12.85 5.43
C ARG A 119 -3.18 13.39 4.55
N ASP A 120 -2.43 14.36 5.05
CA ASP A 120 -1.31 14.98 4.32
C ASP A 120 -0.22 13.94 4.04
N ALA A 121 0.17 13.15 5.05
CA ALA A 121 1.10 12.04 4.88
C ALA A 121 0.61 10.99 3.88
N HIS A 122 -0.69 10.71 3.85
CA HIS A 122 -1.30 9.79 2.88
C HIS A 122 -1.28 10.35 1.46
N GLN A 123 -1.55 11.64 1.27
CA GLN A 123 -1.42 12.29 -0.03
C GLN A 123 0.03 12.28 -0.51
N GLU A 124 0.97 12.65 0.35
CA GLU A 124 2.41 12.59 0.05
C GLU A 124 2.84 11.17 -0.34
N ALA A 125 2.38 10.14 0.38
CA ALA A 125 2.72 8.75 0.05
C ALA A 125 2.21 8.32 -1.34
N ASN A 126 1.04 8.82 -1.74
CA ASN A 126 0.44 8.51 -3.03
C ASN A 126 1.09 9.26 -4.20
N PHE A 127 1.69 10.43 -3.95
CA PHE A 127 2.19 11.35 -4.98
C PHE A 127 3.67 11.68 -4.87
N ALA A 128 4.41 11.03 -3.96
CA ALA A 128 5.84 11.25 -3.80
C ALA A 128 6.59 10.98 -5.11
N THR A 129 7.48 11.90 -5.47
CA THR A 129 8.44 11.69 -6.57
C THR A 129 9.51 10.68 -6.20
N ASP A 130 9.90 10.65 -4.92
CA ASP A 130 10.82 9.67 -4.36
C ASP A 130 10.06 8.45 -3.79
N PRO A 131 10.25 7.25 -4.37
CA PRO A 131 9.68 6.01 -3.84
C PRO A 131 10.00 5.77 -2.36
N GLN A 132 11.20 6.10 -1.88
CA GLN A 132 11.59 5.83 -0.49
C GLN A 132 10.73 6.63 0.51
N ILE A 133 10.36 7.86 0.16
CA ILE A 133 9.43 8.68 0.95
C ILE A 133 8.07 7.98 1.04
N ALA A 134 7.54 7.49 -0.08
CA ALA A 134 6.27 6.78 -0.10
C ALA A 134 6.28 5.57 0.84
N ARG A 135 7.35 4.77 0.78
CA ARG A 135 7.53 3.59 1.64
C ARG A 135 7.45 3.95 3.12
N ILE A 136 8.22 4.96 3.56
CA ILE A 136 8.27 5.34 4.97
C ILE A 136 6.90 5.87 5.42
N LYS A 137 6.26 6.71 4.60
CA LYS A 137 4.94 7.27 4.92
C LYS A 137 3.87 6.20 5.07
N TYR A 138 3.82 5.18 4.21
CA TYR A 138 2.88 4.06 4.39
C TYR A 138 3.09 3.30 5.71
N LEU A 139 4.34 3.12 6.14
CA LEU A 139 4.64 2.48 7.43
C LEU A 139 4.19 3.36 8.60
N VAL A 140 4.50 4.66 8.56
CA VAL A 140 4.09 5.65 9.57
C VAL A 140 2.56 5.71 9.68
N ILE A 141 1.85 5.80 8.55
CA ILE A 141 0.38 5.82 8.52
C ILE A 141 -0.19 4.57 9.18
N ARG A 142 0.32 3.38 8.79
CA ARG A 142 -0.16 2.11 9.35
C ARG A 142 0.01 2.07 10.87
N ASP A 143 1.19 2.42 11.35
CA ASP A 143 1.51 2.31 12.78
C ASP A 143 0.73 3.33 13.60
N THR A 144 0.65 4.58 13.13
CA THR A 144 -0.14 5.63 13.79
C THR A 144 -1.61 5.26 13.86
N CYS A 145 -2.21 4.80 12.75
CA CYS A 145 -3.63 4.45 12.73
C CYS A 145 -3.95 3.23 13.61
N LYS A 146 -3.06 2.22 13.67
CA LYS A 146 -3.21 1.11 14.62
C LYS A 146 -3.23 1.60 16.05
N MET A 147 -2.29 2.46 16.41
CA MET A 147 -2.22 3.03 17.75
C MET A 147 -3.44 3.87 18.10
N LEU A 148 -3.96 4.66 17.15
CA LEU A 148 -5.19 5.41 17.35
C LEU A 148 -6.38 4.48 17.61
N LEU A 149 -6.54 3.37 16.86
CA LEU A 149 -7.61 2.41 17.10
C LEU A 149 -7.47 1.66 18.44
N GLU A 150 -6.25 1.38 18.88
CA GLU A 150 -5.99 0.63 20.13
C GLU A 150 -6.06 1.51 21.39
N HIS A 151 -5.74 2.81 21.28
CA HIS A 151 -5.49 3.64 22.45
C HIS A 151 -6.26 4.96 22.49
N ALA A 152 -6.75 5.46 21.35
CA ALA A 152 -7.62 6.62 21.37
C ALA A 152 -9.08 6.18 21.63
N VAL A 153 -9.82 7.00 22.36
CA VAL A 153 -11.25 6.82 22.63
C VAL A 153 -12.03 7.20 21.37
N LEU A 154 -11.82 6.47 20.27
CA LEU A 154 -12.43 6.81 18.98
C LEU A 154 -13.90 6.43 18.90
N TYR A 155 -14.39 5.55 19.78
CA TYR A 155 -15.81 5.17 19.81
C TYR A 155 -16.76 6.35 20.07
N THR A 156 -16.27 7.45 20.67
CA THR A 156 -17.04 8.70 20.83
C THR A 156 -17.07 9.56 19.56
N TYR A 157 -16.24 9.24 18.56
CA TYR A 157 -16.12 9.94 17.28
C TYR A 157 -16.21 8.94 16.10
N PRO A 158 -17.43 8.47 15.76
CA PRO A 158 -17.63 7.42 14.76
C PRO A 158 -17.07 7.73 13.36
N LEU A 159 -17.25 8.96 12.86
CA LEU A 159 -16.72 9.36 11.54
C LEU A 159 -15.19 9.40 11.53
N ASN A 160 -14.56 9.81 12.64
CA ASN A 160 -13.11 9.78 12.78
C ASN A 160 -12.59 8.34 12.87
N THR A 161 -13.33 7.45 13.54
CA THR A 161 -13.01 6.00 13.55
C THR A 161 -12.98 5.44 12.14
N VAL A 162 -13.98 5.79 11.32
CA VAL A 162 -14.10 5.37 9.92
C VAL A 162 -12.92 5.88 9.10
N GLU A 163 -12.55 7.15 9.24
CA GLU A 163 -11.40 7.72 8.55
C GLU A 163 -10.09 7.00 8.88
N VAL A 164 -9.82 6.75 10.17
CA VAL A 164 -8.64 6.01 10.61
C VAL A 164 -8.63 4.60 10.03
N CYS A 165 -9.79 3.92 9.99
CA CYS A 165 -9.90 2.60 9.39
C CYS A 165 -9.61 2.62 7.88
N LEU A 166 -10.08 3.64 7.14
CA LEU A 166 -9.83 3.77 5.70
C LEU A 166 -8.36 4.08 5.38
N LEU A 167 -7.72 4.99 6.14
CA LEU A 167 -6.29 5.28 6.01
C LEU A 167 -5.43 4.04 6.32
N LEU A 168 -5.78 3.31 7.39
CA LEU A 168 -5.11 2.08 7.76
C LEU A 168 -5.30 0.98 6.70
N HIS A 169 -6.51 0.84 6.17
CA HIS A 169 -6.83 -0.10 5.09
C HIS A 169 -5.93 0.15 3.87
N ASP A 170 -5.80 1.39 3.42
CA ASP A 170 -5.02 1.71 2.22
C ASP A 170 -3.54 1.36 2.44
N ALA A 171 -2.97 1.74 3.58
CA ALA A 171 -1.60 1.37 3.93
C ALA A 171 -1.42 -0.17 3.99
N GLN A 172 -2.38 -0.89 4.55
CA GLN A 172 -2.33 -2.36 4.64
C GLN A 172 -2.44 -3.04 3.28
N CYS A 173 -3.25 -2.52 2.36
CA CYS A 173 -3.29 -3.02 0.98
C CYS A 173 -1.93 -2.86 0.30
N ILE A 174 -1.30 -1.69 0.44
CA ILE A 174 0.03 -1.44 -0.15
C ILE A 174 1.09 -2.39 0.41
N LEU A 175 1.01 -2.65 1.72
CA LEU A 175 1.90 -3.52 2.49
C LEU A 175 1.52 -5.01 2.42
N ASN A 176 0.65 -5.41 1.48
CA ASN A 176 0.23 -6.80 1.23
C ASN A 176 -0.41 -7.50 2.44
N ARG A 177 -1.03 -6.73 3.35
CA ARG A 177 -1.76 -7.23 4.52
C ARG A 177 -3.25 -7.24 4.25
N THR A 178 -3.66 -7.90 3.18
CA THR A 178 -5.01 -7.76 2.63
C THR A 178 -6.10 -8.27 3.57
N ALA A 179 -5.83 -9.29 4.38
CA ALA A 179 -6.78 -9.77 5.39
C ALA A 179 -7.03 -8.71 6.48
N ASP A 180 -5.97 -8.08 6.99
CA ASP A 180 -6.08 -6.95 7.93
C ASP A 180 -6.83 -5.79 7.26
N ALA A 181 -6.52 -5.48 6.00
CA ALA A 181 -7.20 -4.40 5.27
C ALA A 181 -8.70 -4.66 5.20
N LEU A 182 -9.11 -5.87 4.80
CA LEU A 182 -10.52 -6.26 4.75
C LEU A 182 -11.19 -6.13 6.12
N TYR A 183 -10.53 -6.54 7.20
CA TYR A 183 -11.05 -6.36 8.56
C TYR A 183 -11.34 -4.88 8.87
N HIS A 184 -10.41 -3.97 8.56
CA HIS A 184 -10.62 -2.54 8.84
C HIS A 184 -11.70 -1.92 7.95
N ALA A 185 -11.84 -2.34 6.69
CA ALA A 185 -12.96 -1.92 5.84
C ALA A 185 -14.32 -2.39 6.41
N LYS A 186 -14.39 -3.63 6.88
CA LYS A 186 -15.59 -4.17 7.54
C LYS A 186 -15.90 -3.50 8.87
N LEU A 187 -14.88 -3.17 9.67
CA LEU A 187 -15.03 -2.42 10.90
C LEU A 187 -15.59 -1.01 10.63
N ALA A 188 -15.03 -0.30 9.64
CA ALA A 188 -15.53 1.00 9.21
C ALA A 188 -17.01 0.93 8.78
N ARG A 189 -17.38 -0.11 8.03
CA ARG A 189 -18.77 -0.37 7.63
C ARG A 189 -19.68 -0.56 8.84
N ALA A 190 -19.29 -1.41 9.79
CA ALA A 190 -20.09 -1.64 11.00
C ALA A 190 -20.30 -0.36 11.81
N VAL A 191 -19.28 0.51 11.88
CA VAL A 191 -19.40 1.82 12.54
C VAL A 191 -20.38 2.71 11.78
N ILE A 192 -20.26 2.85 10.45
CA ILE A 192 -21.16 3.67 9.64
C ILE A 192 -22.60 3.16 9.66
N ASP A 193 -22.81 1.85 9.59
CA ASP A 193 -24.14 1.24 9.60
C ASP A 193 -24.84 1.44 10.95
N SER A 194 -24.08 1.67 12.04
CA SER A 194 -24.64 2.04 13.35
C SER A 194 -25.11 3.50 13.44
N LEU A 195 -24.70 4.36 12.49
CA LEU A 195 -25.07 5.77 12.46
C LEU A 195 -26.42 5.98 11.77
N SER A 196 -27.29 6.75 12.42
CA SER A 196 -28.55 7.16 11.81
C SER A 196 -28.32 8.32 10.84
N TYR A 197 -28.54 8.11 9.54
CA TYR A 197 -28.42 9.15 8.49
C TYR A 197 -29.16 10.46 8.85
N ASN A 198 -30.37 10.35 9.41
CA ASN A 198 -31.19 11.51 9.78
C ASN A 198 -30.65 12.30 10.98
N LYS A 199 -29.74 11.72 11.76
CA LYS A 199 -29.17 12.31 12.97
C LYS A 199 -27.69 12.69 12.79
N ALA A 200 -27.13 12.51 11.59
CA ALA A 200 -25.75 12.87 11.31
C ALA A 200 -25.66 14.37 11.07
N ASP A 201 -24.82 15.05 11.85
CA ASP A 201 -24.53 16.48 11.69
C ASP A 201 -23.78 16.75 10.38
N ASP A 202 -22.99 15.79 9.91
CA ASP A 202 -22.21 15.85 8.67
C ASP A 202 -22.64 14.77 7.68
N LYS A 203 -23.74 15.04 6.97
CA LYS A 203 -24.33 14.11 5.99
C LYS A 203 -23.44 13.92 4.77
N GLU A 204 -22.68 14.93 4.37
CA GLU A 204 -21.80 14.87 3.21
C GLU A 204 -20.63 13.91 3.47
N ARG A 205 -19.96 14.06 4.61
CA ARG A 205 -18.87 13.16 5.01
C ARG A 205 -19.37 11.74 5.24
N LEU A 206 -20.57 11.57 5.82
CA LEU A 206 -21.22 10.26 5.96
C LEU A 206 -21.45 9.59 4.60
N CYS A 207 -22.05 10.30 3.63
CA CYS A 207 -22.26 9.79 2.27
C CYS A 207 -20.93 9.42 1.60
N SER A 208 -19.91 10.28 1.74
CA SER A 208 -18.59 10.03 1.18
C SER A 208 -18.01 8.72 1.72
N TYR A 209 -17.99 8.57 3.05
CA TYR A 209 -17.46 7.37 3.68
C TYR A 209 -18.25 6.11 3.34
N GLN A 210 -19.58 6.17 3.20
CA GLN A 210 -20.37 5.02 2.75
C GLN A 210 -19.87 4.47 1.40
N ILE A 211 -19.55 5.35 0.45
CA ILE A 211 -18.99 4.95 -0.84
C ILE A 211 -17.55 4.44 -0.67
N GLN A 212 -16.71 5.18 0.07
CA GLN A 212 -15.30 4.82 0.23
C GLN A 212 -15.10 3.48 0.95
N ILE A 213 -15.95 3.15 1.92
CA ILE A 213 -15.94 1.86 2.62
C ILE A 213 -16.20 0.70 1.65
N LEU A 214 -17.24 0.82 0.80
CA LEU A 214 -17.55 -0.22 -0.17
C LEU A 214 -16.43 -0.37 -1.21
N ARG A 215 -15.82 0.74 -1.62
CA ARG A 215 -14.65 0.71 -2.50
C ARG A 215 -13.43 0.06 -1.84
N ALA A 216 -13.20 0.34 -0.56
CA ALA A 216 -12.16 -0.30 0.24
C ALA A 216 -12.38 -1.81 0.31
N GLU A 217 -13.59 -2.26 0.65
CA GLU A 217 -13.95 -3.68 0.61
C GLU A 217 -13.70 -4.31 -0.76
N ALA A 218 -14.12 -3.65 -1.84
CA ALA A 218 -13.92 -4.15 -3.20
C ALA A 218 -12.44 -4.29 -3.57
N ARG A 219 -11.60 -3.35 -3.14
CA ARG A 219 -10.15 -3.39 -3.31
C ARG A 219 -9.54 -4.56 -2.53
N ALA A 220 -9.89 -4.72 -1.25
CA ALA A 220 -9.40 -5.82 -0.44
C ALA A 220 -9.82 -7.19 -1.00
N TYR A 221 -11.06 -7.34 -1.47
CA TYR A 221 -11.51 -8.55 -2.17
C TYR A 221 -10.73 -8.81 -3.46
N CYS A 222 -10.46 -7.77 -4.26
CA CYS A 222 -9.61 -7.90 -5.45
C CYS A 222 -8.22 -8.43 -5.11
N ASP A 223 -7.60 -7.90 -4.06
CA ASP A 223 -6.26 -8.29 -3.62
C ASP A 223 -6.26 -9.71 -3.03
N LEU A 224 -7.36 -10.15 -2.40
CA LEU A 224 -7.61 -11.55 -1.98
C LEU A 224 -8.00 -12.47 -3.15
N ARG A 225 -8.10 -11.95 -4.38
CA ARG A 225 -8.53 -12.67 -5.59
C ARG A 225 -9.99 -13.14 -5.60
N LEU A 226 -10.81 -12.53 -4.73
CA LEU A 226 -12.25 -12.70 -4.68
C LEU A 226 -12.91 -11.71 -5.65
N TYR A 227 -12.63 -11.89 -6.95
CA TYR A 227 -12.98 -10.91 -7.99
C TYR A 227 -14.49 -10.77 -8.21
N ARG A 228 -15.25 -11.82 -7.91
CA ARG A 228 -16.71 -11.78 -8.02
C ARG A 228 -17.28 -10.90 -6.92
N GLU A 229 -16.85 -11.13 -5.69
CA GLU A 229 -17.22 -10.39 -4.49
C GLU A 229 -16.80 -8.92 -4.62
N ALA A 230 -15.60 -8.66 -5.15
CA ALA A 230 -15.16 -7.30 -5.45
C ALA A 230 -16.08 -6.59 -6.45
N TYR A 231 -16.43 -7.26 -7.55
CA TYR A 231 -17.31 -6.69 -8.57
C TYR A 231 -18.73 -6.45 -8.03
N GLU A 232 -19.29 -7.40 -7.28
CA GLU A 232 -20.60 -7.29 -6.62
C GLU A 232 -20.62 -6.14 -5.60
N THR A 233 -19.54 -5.97 -4.83
CA THR A 233 -19.41 -4.84 -3.88
C THR A 233 -19.38 -3.50 -4.61
N CYS A 234 -18.70 -3.41 -5.76
CA CYS A 234 -18.73 -2.21 -6.58
C CYS A 234 -20.14 -1.91 -7.14
N LEU A 235 -20.91 -2.93 -7.53
CA LEU A 235 -22.31 -2.74 -7.94
C LEU A 235 -23.15 -2.22 -6.77
N GLN A 236 -22.94 -2.76 -5.57
CA GLN A 236 -23.60 -2.26 -4.35
C GLN A 236 -23.32 -0.76 -4.15
N ALA A 237 -22.05 -0.35 -4.27
CA ALA A 237 -21.65 1.05 -4.16
C ALA A 237 -22.31 1.94 -5.23
N GLU A 238 -22.37 1.48 -6.48
CA GLU A 238 -22.99 2.20 -7.60
C GLU A 238 -24.49 2.45 -7.38
N THR A 239 -25.18 1.49 -6.77
CA THR A 239 -26.62 1.57 -6.48
C THR A 239 -26.97 2.22 -5.14
N SER A 240 -25.97 2.55 -4.32
CA SER A 240 -26.19 3.17 -3.01
C SER A 240 -26.81 4.56 -3.13
N ASP A 241 -27.64 4.96 -2.16
CA ASP A 241 -28.21 6.31 -2.14
C ASP A 241 -27.11 7.38 -2.00
N ALA A 242 -26.03 7.07 -1.29
CA ALA A 242 -24.86 7.94 -1.17
C ALA A 242 -24.27 8.34 -2.54
N MET A 243 -24.26 7.41 -3.50
CA MET A 243 -23.75 7.65 -4.86
C MET A 243 -24.53 8.72 -5.62
N ARG A 244 -25.79 8.98 -5.25
CA ARG A 244 -26.60 10.03 -5.87
C ARG A 244 -26.09 11.44 -5.53
N TYR A 245 -25.45 11.59 -4.36
CA TYR A 245 -25.01 12.89 -3.84
C TYR A 245 -23.57 13.25 -4.25
N GLN A 246 -22.71 12.27 -4.52
CA GLN A 246 -21.27 12.49 -4.84
C GLN A 246 -20.83 11.78 -6.12
N ALA A 247 -21.72 11.74 -7.11
CA ALA A 247 -21.54 10.99 -8.34
C ALA A 247 -20.26 11.38 -9.11
N GLU A 248 -19.97 12.68 -9.24
CA GLU A 248 -18.90 13.16 -10.12
C GLU A 248 -17.51 12.80 -9.59
N ASP A 249 -17.28 12.91 -8.29
CA ASP A 249 -15.96 12.63 -7.68
C ASP A 249 -15.72 11.14 -7.39
N CYS A 250 -16.78 10.38 -7.12
CA CYS A 250 -16.68 8.98 -6.73
C CYS A 250 -16.76 8.00 -7.90
N ARG A 251 -17.57 8.28 -8.93
CA ARG A 251 -17.79 7.33 -10.04
C ARG A 251 -16.54 6.98 -10.83
N PRO A 252 -15.63 7.92 -11.19
CA PRO A 252 -14.43 7.57 -11.93
C PRO A 252 -13.59 6.53 -11.18
N GLN A 253 -13.48 6.70 -9.87
CA GLN A 253 -12.69 5.81 -9.03
C GLN A 253 -13.41 4.47 -8.77
N LEU A 254 -14.74 4.48 -8.61
CA LEU A 254 -15.54 3.25 -8.53
C LEU A 254 -15.45 2.44 -9.84
N TYR A 255 -15.52 3.11 -11.00
CA TYR A 255 -15.40 2.43 -12.30
C TYR A 255 -14.01 1.87 -12.53
N ARG A 256 -12.95 2.53 -12.03
CA ARG A 256 -11.61 1.93 -11.94
C ARG A 256 -11.64 0.62 -11.13
N ASP A 257 -12.28 0.62 -9.96
CA ASP A 257 -12.35 -0.56 -9.09
C ASP A 257 -13.17 -1.69 -9.75
N LYS A 258 -14.27 -1.36 -10.44
CA LYS A 258 -15.03 -2.31 -11.29
C LYS A 258 -14.17 -2.88 -12.41
N LEU A 259 -13.42 -2.05 -13.12
CA LEU A 259 -12.52 -2.48 -14.19
C LEU A 259 -11.44 -3.43 -13.67
N GLN A 260 -10.85 -3.12 -12.51
CA GLN A 260 -9.87 -3.98 -11.85
C GLN A 260 -10.43 -5.38 -11.57
N ALA A 261 -11.63 -5.45 -10.97
CA ALA A 261 -12.30 -6.70 -10.68
C ALA A 261 -12.69 -7.45 -11.97
N LEU A 262 -13.28 -6.74 -12.94
CA LEU A 262 -13.74 -7.28 -14.22
C LEU A 262 -12.59 -7.95 -15.00
N CYS A 263 -11.46 -7.26 -15.11
CA CYS A 263 -10.28 -7.75 -15.83
C CYS A 263 -9.62 -8.98 -15.19
N ARG A 264 -10.05 -9.39 -14.00
CA ARG A 264 -9.53 -10.58 -13.32
C ARG A 264 -10.54 -11.74 -13.27
N LYS A 265 -11.76 -11.53 -13.75
CA LYS A 265 -12.74 -12.61 -13.95
C LYS A 265 -12.28 -13.53 -15.09
N SER A 266 -12.62 -14.81 -14.98
CA SER A 266 -12.27 -15.83 -15.99
C SER A 266 -12.88 -15.57 -17.36
N ARG A 267 -14.06 -14.93 -17.39
CA ARG A 267 -14.78 -14.53 -18.61
C ARG A 267 -15.44 -13.18 -18.37
N PHE A 268 -15.30 -12.28 -19.34
CA PHE A 268 -16.01 -11.01 -19.39
C PHE A 268 -16.12 -10.51 -20.84
N ALA A 269 -17.01 -9.57 -21.11
CA ALA A 269 -17.15 -8.96 -22.42
C ALA A 269 -16.23 -7.74 -22.55
N LEU A 270 -15.48 -7.65 -23.64
CA LEU A 270 -14.60 -6.50 -23.88
C LEU A 270 -15.40 -5.19 -23.99
N SER A 271 -16.61 -5.24 -24.53
CA SER A 271 -17.54 -4.11 -24.63
C SER A 271 -17.94 -3.55 -23.26
N GLU A 272 -17.97 -4.37 -22.22
CA GLU A 272 -18.25 -3.93 -20.85
C GLU A 272 -17.09 -3.09 -20.30
N ALA A 273 -15.84 -3.53 -20.53
CA ALA A 273 -14.66 -2.77 -20.16
C ALA A 273 -14.55 -1.45 -20.94
N GLU A 274 -14.78 -1.49 -22.26
CA GLU A 274 -14.82 -0.29 -23.10
C GLU A 274 -15.93 0.68 -22.65
N GLY A 275 -17.11 0.16 -22.29
CA GLY A 275 -18.23 0.95 -21.78
C GLY A 275 -17.94 1.64 -20.44
N LEU A 276 -17.28 0.96 -19.50
CA LEU A 276 -16.85 1.58 -18.24
C LEU A 276 -15.87 2.74 -18.47
N VAL A 277 -14.89 2.56 -19.34
CA VAL A 277 -13.89 3.59 -19.66
C VAL A 277 -14.52 4.77 -20.39
N ALA A 278 -15.46 4.51 -21.32
CA ALA A 278 -16.21 5.56 -21.99
C ALA A 278 -16.97 6.45 -20.99
N ARG A 279 -17.58 5.86 -19.96
CA ARG A 279 -18.23 6.62 -18.88
C ARG A 279 -17.24 7.45 -18.07
N VAL A 280 -16.05 6.92 -17.77
CA VAL A 280 -14.99 7.70 -17.10
C VAL A 280 -14.60 8.91 -17.96
N ARG A 281 -14.42 8.71 -19.28
CA ARG A 281 -14.13 9.80 -20.23
C ARG A 281 -15.19 10.88 -20.24
N THR A 282 -16.47 10.51 -20.35
CA THR A 282 -17.56 11.49 -20.32
C THR A 282 -17.56 12.33 -19.04
N ILE A 283 -17.22 11.73 -17.89
CA ILE A 283 -17.11 12.48 -16.63
C ILE A 283 -15.90 13.42 -16.67
N CYS A 284 -14.75 12.94 -17.12
CA CYS A 284 -13.52 13.71 -17.18
C CYS A 284 -13.57 14.86 -18.20
N ASP A 285 -14.23 14.67 -19.35
CA ASP A 285 -14.38 15.70 -20.38
C ASP A 285 -15.31 16.84 -19.94
N GLY A 286 -16.27 16.53 -19.06
CA GLY A 286 -17.24 17.50 -18.52
C GLY A 286 -16.76 18.26 -17.27
N ALA A 287 -15.70 17.78 -16.60
CA ALA A 287 -15.26 18.30 -15.32
C ALA A 287 -13.97 19.13 -15.45
N ASN A 288 -13.97 20.36 -14.92
CA ASN A 288 -12.74 21.13 -14.70
C ASN A 288 -12.04 20.63 -13.42
N ASN A 289 -11.60 19.36 -13.42
CA ASN A 289 -11.04 18.68 -12.26
C ASN A 289 -9.58 18.30 -12.52
N GLU A 290 -8.67 18.77 -11.66
CA GLU A 290 -7.22 18.51 -11.73
C GLU A 290 -6.87 17.01 -11.65
N LEU A 291 -7.76 16.18 -11.08
CA LEU A 291 -7.58 14.74 -10.95
C LEU A 291 -8.04 13.95 -12.19
N ALA A 292 -8.75 14.59 -13.12
CA ALA A 292 -9.32 13.93 -14.31
C ALA A 292 -8.27 13.21 -15.18
N PRO A 293 -7.08 13.79 -15.48
CA PRO A 293 -6.03 13.09 -16.24
C PRO A 293 -5.58 11.79 -15.57
N ARG A 294 -5.50 11.77 -14.23
CA ARG A 294 -5.12 10.59 -13.46
C ARG A 294 -6.22 9.53 -13.46
N TRP A 295 -7.48 9.92 -13.34
CA TRP A 295 -8.60 8.97 -13.43
C TRP A 295 -8.66 8.29 -14.80
N LEU A 296 -8.47 9.06 -15.87
CA LEU A 296 -8.37 8.54 -17.24
C LEU A 296 -7.20 7.58 -17.40
N PHE A 297 -6.02 7.98 -16.94
CA PHE A 297 -4.83 7.11 -16.95
C PHE A 297 -5.11 5.75 -16.32
N MET A 298 -5.72 5.73 -15.13
CA MET A 298 -6.02 4.49 -14.43
C MET A 298 -7.06 3.65 -15.16
N ALA A 299 -8.11 4.27 -15.71
CA ALA A 299 -9.12 3.56 -16.49
C ALA A 299 -8.52 2.94 -17.77
N ASP A 300 -7.72 3.71 -18.51
CA ASP A 300 -7.05 3.26 -19.74
C ASP A 300 -6.01 2.17 -19.46
N GLN A 301 -5.28 2.25 -18.34
CA GLN A 301 -4.36 1.22 -17.89
C GLN A 301 -5.07 -0.12 -17.68
N TYR A 302 -6.26 -0.12 -17.05
CA TYR A 302 -7.08 -1.33 -16.91
C TYR A 302 -7.72 -1.79 -18.22
N LEU A 303 -8.12 -0.87 -19.10
CA LEU A 303 -8.59 -1.21 -20.44
C LEU A 303 -7.52 -1.92 -21.26
N ALA A 304 -6.27 -1.47 -21.16
CA ALA A 304 -5.15 -2.15 -21.78
C ALA A 304 -5.02 -3.59 -21.26
N ARG A 305 -5.16 -3.82 -19.94
CA ARG A 305 -5.20 -5.18 -19.38
C ARG A 305 -6.34 -6.02 -19.94
N ALA A 306 -7.53 -5.43 -20.12
CA ALA A 306 -8.65 -6.10 -20.76
C ALA A 306 -8.31 -6.54 -22.19
N TYR A 307 -7.72 -5.65 -22.99
CA TYR A 307 -7.26 -6.00 -24.35
C TYR A 307 -6.23 -7.13 -24.34
N LEU A 308 -5.27 -7.12 -23.42
CA LEU A 308 -4.27 -8.18 -23.30
C LEU A 308 -4.89 -9.53 -22.91
N ASN A 309 -5.88 -9.56 -22.02
CA ASN A 309 -6.59 -10.79 -21.66
C ASN A 309 -7.35 -11.40 -22.84
N HIS A 310 -7.82 -10.55 -23.77
CA HIS A 310 -8.48 -10.98 -25.00
C HIS A 310 -7.52 -11.13 -26.20
N TYR A 311 -6.21 -11.10 -25.98
CA TYR A 311 -5.18 -11.15 -27.03
C TYR A 311 -5.37 -10.10 -28.15
N ASN A 312 -6.02 -8.97 -27.85
CA ASN A 312 -6.17 -7.85 -28.79
C ASN A 312 -4.94 -6.94 -28.73
N LEU A 313 -3.79 -7.47 -29.15
CA LEU A 313 -2.49 -6.81 -29.03
C LEU A 313 -2.43 -5.50 -29.81
N LYS A 314 -3.15 -5.38 -30.93
CA LYS A 314 -3.21 -4.15 -31.73
C LYS A 314 -3.83 -2.99 -30.95
N LYS A 315 -4.99 -3.21 -30.30
CA LYS A 315 -5.63 -2.17 -29.48
C LYS A 315 -4.81 -1.88 -28.21
N ALA A 316 -4.25 -2.91 -27.58
CA ALA A 316 -3.38 -2.77 -26.43
C ALA A 316 -2.15 -1.90 -26.74
N LYS A 317 -1.42 -2.21 -27.82
CA LYS A 317 -0.26 -1.44 -28.29
C LYS A 317 -0.58 0.03 -28.48
N ARG A 318 -1.64 0.32 -29.26
CA ARG A 318 -2.05 1.71 -29.53
C ARG A 318 -2.30 2.49 -28.25
N LEU A 319 -2.99 1.89 -27.28
CA LEU A 319 -3.32 2.54 -26.02
C LEU A 319 -2.09 2.70 -25.13
N LEU A 320 -1.32 1.62 -24.93
CA LEU A 320 -0.13 1.60 -24.08
C LEU A 320 0.97 2.53 -24.59
N SER A 321 1.20 2.59 -25.90
CA SER A 321 2.16 3.52 -26.50
C SER A 321 1.74 4.98 -26.28
N ALA A 322 0.45 5.30 -26.42
CA ALA A 322 -0.04 6.65 -26.15
C ALA A 322 0.16 7.03 -24.67
N ILE A 323 -0.20 6.14 -23.74
CA ILE A 323 0.03 6.37 -22.30
C ILE A 323 1.52 6.55 -22.01
N LEU A 324 2.40 5.70 -22.54
CA LEU A 324 3.85 5.79 -22.31
C LEU A 324 4.40 7.16 -22.71
N THR A 325 3.97 7.70 -23.85
CA THR A 325 4.42 9.03 -24.32
C THR A 325 3.91 10.21 -23.50
N GLN A 326 2.80 10.03 -22.77
CA GLN A 326 2.15 11.11 -22.02
C GLN A 326 2.39 11.01 -20.51
N MET A 327 2.95 9.89 -20.03
CA MET A 327 3.03 9.56 -18.61
C MET A 327 3.70 10.65 -17.77
N ASP A 328 4.80 11.23 -18.27
CA ASP A 328 5.56 12.26 -17.57
C ASP A 328 4.82 13.61 -17.48
N ALA A 329 3.81 13.83 -18.33
CA ALA A 329 3.00 15.04 -18.34
C ALA A 329 1.77 14.94 -17.42
N ILE A 330 1.49 13.76 -16.84
CA ILE A 330 0.32 13.56 -15.96
C ILE A 330 0.67 14.06 -14.55
N PRO A 331 -0.03 15.08 -14.02
CA PRO A 331 0.23 15.59 -12.69
C PRO A 331 0.03 14.51 -11.62
N HIS A 332 0.89 14.54 -10.59
CA HIS A 332 0.76 13.70 -9.38
C HIS A 332 0.71 12.19 -9.67
N LEU A 333 1.43 11.72 -10.68
CA LEU A 333 1.54 10.29 -10.98
C LEU A 333 2.61 9.62 -10.11
N GLY A 334 2.24 9.24 -8.88
CA GLY A 334 3.18 8.62 -7.94
C GLY A 334 3.59 7.16 -8.26
N PRO A 335 4.46 6.55 -7.43
CA PRO A 335 5.19 5.32 -7.74
C PRO A 335 4.28 4.11 -7.93
N LEU A 336 3.15 4.07 -7.23
CA LEU A 336 2.14 3.01 -7.38
C LEU A 336 1.56 2.98 -8.80
N HIS A 337 1.12 4.13 -9.31
CA HIS A 337 0.48 4.24 -10.61
C HIS A 337 1.47 3.91 -11.73
N GLN A 338 2.70 4.42 -11.62
CA GLN A 338 3.80 4.12 -12.55
C GLN A 338 4.12 2.62 -12.56
N THR A 339 4.30 2.00 -11.39
CA THR A 339 4.55 0.55 -11.27
C THR A 339 3.44 -0.27 -11.91
N MET A 340 2.17 0.08 -11.68
CA MET A 340 1.03 -0.64 -12.25
C MET A 340 0.99 -0.57 -13.78
N PHE A 341 1.37 0.58 -14.35
CA PHE A 341 1.49 0.75 -15.80
C PHE A 341 2.68 -0.03 -16.35
N LEU A 342 3.89 0.14 -15.80
CA LEU A 342 5.10 -0.55 -16.25
C LEU A 342 4.93 -2.07 -16.24
N LYS A 343 4.30 -2.63 -15.21
CA LYS A 343 3.95 -4.05 -15.14
C LYS A 343 3.01 -4.49 -16.27
N THR A 344 2.04 -3.65 -16.62
CA THR A 344 1.11 -3.91 -17.72
C THR A 344 1.80 -3.84 -19.07
N TYR A 345 2.71 -2.88 -19.24
CA TYR A 345 3.51 -2.73 -20.45
C TYR A 345 4.49 -3.90 -20.64
N ALA A 346 5.15 -4.33 -19.56
CA ALA A 346 5.97 -5.54 -19.57
C ALA A 346 5.16 -6.77 -20.02
N ARG A 347 3.94 -6.95 -19.49
CA ARG A 347 3.05 -8.04 -19.93
C ARG A 347 2.71 -7.97 -21.42
N PHE A 348 2.52 -6.77 -21.96
CA PHE A 348 2.30 -6.59 -23.40
C PHE A 348 3.51 -7.05 -24.22
N ARG A 349 4.73 -6.65 -23.85
CA ARG A 349 5.96 -7.06 -24.53
C ARG A 349 6.22 -8.57 -24.45
N TRP A 350 5.93 -9.17 -23.30
CA TRP A 350 5.93 -10.63 -23.14
C TRP A 350 5.01 -11.32 -24.16
N LEU A 351 3.79 -10.82 -24.34
CA LEU A 351 2.82 -11.38 -25.27
C LEU A 351 3.16 -11.11 -26.75
N GLU A 352 3.92 -10.05 -27.05
CA GLU A 352 4.49 -9.82 -28.39
C GLU A 352 5.72 -10.71 -28.68
N GLY A 353 6.30 -11.35 -27.65
CA GLY A 353 7.53 -12.15 -27.79
C GLY A 353 8.82 -11.31 -27.75
N ASP A 354 8.74 -10.04 -27.36
CA ASP A 354 9.90 -9.16 -27.20
C ASP A 354 10.49 -9.32 -25.79
N SER A 355 11.44 -10.24 -25.66
CA SER A 355 12.07 -10.56 -24.38
C SER A 355 12.92 -9.42 -23.82
N ALA A 356 13.57 -8.64 -24.68
CA ALA A 356 14.46 -7.56 -24.26
C ALA A 356 13.66 -6.41 -23.64
N GLU A 357 12.60 -5.94 -24.31
CA GLU A 357 11.75 -4.91 -23.74
C GLU A 357 10.92 -5.43 -22.56
N TRP A 358 10.47 -6.69 -22.59
CA TRP A 358 9.81 -7.29 -21.43
C TRP A 358 10.67 -7.21 -20.17
N GLU A 359 11.94 -7.65 -20.25
CA GLU A 359 12.84 -7.61 -19.10
C GLU A 359 13.10 -6.18 -18.63
N TYR A 360 13.34 -5.24 -19.56
CA TYR A 360 13.57 -3.84 -19.26
C TYR A 360 12.42 -3.22 -18.45
N PHE A 361 11.19 -3.30 -18.96
CA PHE A 361 10.03 -2.70 -18.27
C PHE A 361 9.69 -3.43 -16.97
N LEU A 362 9.90 -4.74 -16.92
CA LEU A 362 9.68 -5.51 -15.71
C LEU A 362 10.69 -5.13 -14.61
N ARG A 363 11.96 -4.92 -14.97
CA ARG A 363 13.01 -4.44 -14.07
C ARG A 363 12.66 -3.06 -13.52
N CYS A 364 12.24 -2.12 -14.37
CA CYS A 364 11.78 -0.80 -13.93
C CYS A 364 10.60 -0.90 -12.94
N ALA A 365 9.61 -1.74 -13.23
CA ALA A 365 8.46 -1.95 -12.34
C ALA A 365 8.89 -2.54 -10.98
N LEU A 366 9.78 -3.53 -10.98
CA LEU A 366 10.29 -4.17 -9.75
C LEU A 366 11.12 -3.21 -8.91
N THR A 367 12.04 -2.47 -9.52
CA THR A 367 12.86 -1.46 -8.82
C THR A 367 11.96 -0.44 -8.13
N SER A 368 11.05 0.19 -8.89
CA SER A 368 10.09 1.18 -8.37
C SER A 368 9.25 0.60 -7.23
N ALA A 369 8.70 -0.61 -7.40
CA ALA A 369 7.91 -1.28 -6.37
C ALA A 369 8.71 -1.58 -5.10
N MET A 370 9.96 -2.02 -5.23
CA MET A 370 10.84 -2.33 -4.10
C MET A 370 11.26 -1.07 -3.35
N ASP A 371 11.56 0.02 -4.05
CA ASP A 371 11.92 1.30 -3.41
C ASP A 371 10.71 1.92 -2.70
N ALA A 372 9.53 1.88 -3.33
CA ALA A 372 8.28 2.38 -2.73
C ALA A 372 7.63 1.43 -1.71
N GLY A 373 8.22 0.25 -1.45
CA GLY A 373 7.66 -0.72 -0.51
C GLY A 373 6.29 -1.25 -0.93
N LEU A 374 5.99 -1.27 -2.23
CA LEU A 374 4.72 -1.75 -2.82
C LEU A 374 4.69 -3.28 -2.87
N THR A 375 4.74 -3.91 -1.70
CA THR A 375 4.83 -5.36 -1.54
C THR A 375 3.74 -6.14 -2.28
N HIS A 376 2.52 -5.62 -2.34
CA HIS A 376 1.42 -6.23 -3.11
C HIS A 376 1.69 -6.26 -4.62
N GLN A 377 2.35 -5.24 -5.19
CA GLN A 377 2.74 -5.23 -6.61
C GLN A 377 3.86 -6.25 -6.87
N ILE A 378 4.83 -6.37 -5.96
CA ILE A 378 5.89 -7.37 -6.04
C ILE A 378 5.29 -8.78 -5.99
N SER A 379 4.33 -9.02 -5.09
CA SER A 379 3.61 -10.28 -4.97
C SER A 379 2.85 -10.65 -6.25
N ASP A 380 2.11 -9.71 -6.83
CA ASP A 380 1.38 -9.92 -8.11
C ASP A 380 2.35 -10.20 -9.28
N ILE A 381 3.52 -9.54 -9.33
CA ILE A 381 4.56 -9.82 -10.33
C ILE A 381 5.11 -11.25 -10.17
N LYS A 382 5.46 -11.64 -8.93
CA LYS A 382 5.95 -13.00 -8.59
C LYS A 382 4.94 -14.06 -8.97
N GLN A 383 3.67 -13.82 -8.70
CA GLN A 383 2.61 -14.75 -9.07
C GLN A 383 2.43 -14.86 -10.59
N THR A 384 2.53 -13.74 -11.32
CA THR A 384 2.30 -13.71 -12.76
C THR A 384 3.38 -14.45 -13.55
N TYR A 385 4.65 -14.28 -13.18
CA TYR A 385 5.78 -14.82 -13.94
C TYR A 385 6.52 -15.99 -13.26
N GLY A 386 6.23 -16.28 -11.99
CA GLY A 386 6.77 -17.44 -11.28
C GLY A 386 8.31 -17.47 -11.24
N LEU A 387 8.88 -18.62 -11.60
CA LEU A 387 10.33 -18.86 -11.57
C LEU A 387 11.10 -18.05 -12.62
N THR A 388 10.44 -17.58 -13.68
CA THR A 388 11.08 -16.85 -14.79
C THR A 388 11.79 -15.58 -14.32
N ILE A 389 11.31 -14.96 -13.24
CA ILE A 389 11.85 -13.69 -12.72
C ILE A 389 12.80 -13.89 -11.53
N ALA A 390 13.05 -15.14 -11.12
CA ALA A 390 13.92 -15.42 -9.96
C ALA A 390 15.35 -14.86 -10.13
N PRO A 391 16.00 -14.95 -11.30
CA PRO A 391 17.33 -14.35 -11.51
C PRO A 391 17.30 -12.82 -11.38
N LEU A 392 16.30 -12.17 -11.99
CA LEU A 392 16.12 -10.72 -11.95
C LEU A 392 15.90 -10.22 -10.51
N LEU A 393 15.09 -10.92 -9.72
CA LEU A 393 14.87 -10.59 -8.32
C LEU A 393 16.15 -10.73 -7.48
N GLN A 394 16.92 -11.80 -7.70
CA GLN A 394 18.19 -12.00 -7.00
C GLN A 394 19.20 -10.89 -7.33
N GLU A 395 19.26 -10.48 -8.59
CA GLU A 395 20.12 -9.38 -9.04
C GLU A 395 19.74 -8.06 -8.38
N LEU A 396 18.45 -7.67 -8.43
CA LEU A 396 17.96 -6.44 -7.82
C LEU A 396 18.10 -6.43 -6.30
N GLU A 397 17.89 -7.57 -5.64
CA GLU A 397 18.14 -7.75 -4.21
C GLU A 397 19.63 -7.71 -3.87
N ALA A 398 20.53 -7.92 -4.83
CA ALA A 398 21.98 -7.77 -4.65
C ALA A 398 22.43 -6.32 -4.86
N THR A 399 21.84 -5.57 -5.79
CA THR A 399 22.18 -4.15 -6.04
C THR A 399 21.70 -3.20 -4.94
N LYS A 400 20.73 -3.62 -4.12
CA LYS A 400 20.27 -2.87 -2.94
C LYS A 400 20.99 -3.24 -1.64
N ARG A 401 21.99 -4.12 -1.71
CA ARG A 401 22.95 -4.39 -0.63
C ARG A 401 24.10 -3.41 -0.74
#